data_AF-A0A1Q9YDP8-F1
#
_entry.id   AF-A0A1Q9YDP8-F1
#
_cell.length_a   1.000
_cell.length_b   1.000
_cell.length_c   1.000
_cell.angle_alpha   90.00
_cell.angle_beta   90.00
_cell.angle_gamma   90.00
#
_symmetry.space_group_name_H-M   'P 1'
#
loop_
_entity.id
_entity.type
_entity.pdbx_description
1 polymer ?
#
loop_
_entity_poly.entity_id
_entity_poly.type
_entity_poly.pdbx_seq_one_letter_code
_entity_poly.pdbx_strand_id
1 'polypeptide(L)' 'KPSTLTIITTNIELAKWDEIFEDAVLANAILDRLLHHSEIFKIVGDSYRLKDKQFEFRED' A
#
# COMPACT_ATOMS: atom_id res chain seq x y z
N LYS A 1 -27.82 8.29 -2.87
CA LYS A 1 -26.70 8.73 -2.00
C LYS A 1 -25.44 8.65 -2.87
N PRO A 2 -24.62 9.70 -3.01
CA PRO A 2 -23.40 9.58 -3.81
C PRO A 2 -22.51 8.51 -3.16
N SER A 3 -21.98 7.60 -3.98
CA SER A 3 -20.98 6.63 -3.55
C SER A 3 -19.67 7.37 -3.32
N THR A 4 -19.22 7.43 -2.08
CA THR A 4 -17.88 7.94 -1.75
C THR A 4 -16.83 6.99 -2.29
N LEU A 5 -15.84 7.53 -3.02
CA LEU A 5 -14.65 6.80 -3.45
C LEU A 5 -13.53 7.01 -2.43
N THR A 6 -12.91 5.92 -2.00
CA THR A 6 -11.78 5.95 -1.07
C THR A 6 -10.54 5.40 -1.77
N ILE A 7 -9.43 6.14 -1.70
CA ILE A 7 -8.12 5.71 -2.20
C ILE A 7 -7.18 5.53 -1.01
N ILE A 8 -6.50 4.38 -0.94
CA ILE A 8 -5.57 4.04 0.14
C ILE A 8 -4.24 3.64 -0.50
N THR A 9 -3.14 4.11 0.08
CA THR A 9 -1.78 3.67 -0.28
C THR A 9 -1.11 3.04 0.94
N THR A 10 -0.48 1.89 0.76
CA THR A 10 0.29 1.20 1.80
C THR A 10 1.61 0.70 1.22
N ASN A 11 2.67 0.79 1.99
CA ASN A 11 3.94 0.12 1.71
C ASN A 11 4.04 -1.25 2.41
N ILE A 12 3.00 -1.65 3.14
CA ILE A 12 2.89 -2.94 3.82
C ILE A 12 1.88 -3.81 3.06
N GLU A 13 2.23 -5.08 2.86
CA GLU A 13 1.37 -6.08 2.26
C GLU A 13 0.08 -6.25 3.07
N LEU A 14 -1.07 -6.34 2.40
CA LEU A 14 -2.38 -6.49 3.05
C LEU A 14 -2.46 -7.71 3.99
N ALA A 15 -1.73 -8.78 3.66
CA ALA A 15 -1.67 -9.99 4.48
C ALA A 15 -0.98 -9.80 5.84
N LYS A 16 -0.24 -8.69 6.03
CA LYS A 16 0.44 -8.34 7.29
C LYS A 16 -0.33 -7.33 8.13
N TRP A 17 -1.59 -7.05 7.77
CA TRP A 17 -2.39 -6.07 8.49
C TRP A 17 -2.84 -6.57 9.86
N ASP A 18 -2.90 -7.88 10.07
CA ASP A 18 -3.07 -8.49 11.38
C ASP A 18 -1.97 -8.07 12.38
N GLU A 19 -0.72 -7.96 11.93
CA GLU A 19 0.40 -7.44 12.72
C GLU A 19 0.25 -5.94 13.04
N ILE A 20 -0.31 -5.15 12.11
CA ILE A 20 -0.52 -3.70 12.30
C ILE A 20 -1.64 -3.43 13.31
N PHE A 21 -2.75 -4.17 13.19
CA PHE A 21 -3.91 -3.98 14.05
C PHE A 21 -3.81 -4.75 15.36
N GLU A 22 -2.80 -5.61 15.51
CA GLU A 22 -2.62 -6.53 16.65
C GLU A 22 -3.86 -7.39 16.95
N ASP A 23 -4.78 -7.49 15.98
CA ASP A 23 -6.05 -8.19 16.04
C ASP A 23 -6.44 -8.66 14.64
N ALA A 24 -6.30 -9.97 14.42
CA ALA A 24 -6.61 -10.59 13.15
C ALA A 24 -8.09 -10.51 12.78
N VAL A 25 -9.02 -10.51 13.75
CA VAL A 25 -10.46 -10.43 13.48
C VAL A 25 -10.80 -9.03 12.98
N LEU A 26 -10.27 -8.00 13.63
CA LEU A 26 -10.45 -6.62 13.21
C LEU A 26 -9.82 -6.35 11.84
N ALA A 27 -8.57 -6.79 11.63
CA ALA A 27 -7.86 -6.62 10.36
C ALA A 27 -8.65 -7.23 9.19
N ASN A 28 -9.12 -8.47 9.35
CA ASN A 28 -9.92 -9.14 8.33
C ASN A 28 -11.25 -8.41 8.07
N ALA A 29 -11.93 -7.92 9.11
CA ALA A 29 -13.19 -7.17 8.94
C ALA A 29 -13.01 -5.82 8.23
N ILE A 30 -11.84 -5.18 8.34
CA ILE A 30 -11.49 -3.97 7.59
C ILE A 30 -11.19 -4.34 6.14
N LEU A 31 -10.32 -5.33 5.92
CA LEU A 31 -9.93 -5.79 4.59
C LEU A 31 -11.15 -6.25 3.79
N ASP A 32 -12.08 -6.98 4.40
CA ASP A 32 -13.33 -7.42 3.75
C ASP A 32 -14.11 -6.22 3.15
N ARG A 33 -14.29 -5.16 3.93
CA ARG A 33 -15.01 -3.95 3.48
C ARG A 33 -14.25 -3.18 2.40
N LEU A 34 -12.93 -3.07 2.54
CA LEU A 34 -12.10 -2.35 1.59
C LEU A 34 -12.02 -3.09 0.25
N LEU A 35 -11.89 -4.41 0.29
CA LEU A 35 -11.62 -5.24 -0.89
C LEU A 35 -12.87 -5.68 -1.64
N HIS A 36 -14.06 -5.64 -1.02
CA HIS A 36 -15.32 -6.06 -1.64
C HIS A 36 -15.62 -5.33 -2.97
N HIS A 37 -15.25 -4.05 -3.09
CA HIS A 37 -15.42 -3.24 -4.30
C HIS A 37 -14.18 -2.39 -4.61
N SER A 38 -12.98 -3.00 -4.56
CA SER A 38 -11.72 -2.30 -4.88
C SER A 38 -11.02 -2.84 -6.12
N GLU A 39 -10.21 -1.98 -6.71
CA GLU A 39 -9.12 -2.36 -7.62
C GLU A 39 -7.79 -2.24 -6.87
N ILE A 40 -6.95 -3.28 -6.93
CA ILE A 40 -5.65 -3.30 -6.25
C ILE A 40 -4.55 -3.02 -7.26
N PHE A 41 -3.78 -1.96 -7.02
CA PHE A 41 -2.62 -1.60 -7.83
C PHE A 41 -1.32 -1.94 -7.09
N LYS A 42 -0.59 -2.95 -7.56
CA LYS A 42 0.74 -3.28 -7.04
C LYS A 42 1.78 -2.40 -7.73
N ILE A 43 2.44 -1.54 -6.93
CA ILE A 43 3.51 -0.67 -7.40
C ILE A 43 4.85 -1.36 -7.11
N VAL A 44 5.66 -1.55 -8.16
CA VAL A 44 7.00 -2.15 -8.09
C VAL A 44 8.01 -1.26 -8.80
N GLY A 45 9.27 -1.32 -8.37
CA GLY A 45 10.36 -0.55 -8.96
C GLY A 45 11.12 0.27 -7.92
N ASP A 46 12.15 0.96 -8.39
CA ASP A 46 13.01 1.77 -7.54
C ASP A 46 12.27 3.00 -6.98
N SER A 47 12.67 3.42 -5.78
CA SER A 47 12.17 4.65 -5.18
C SER A 47 12.49 5.83 -6.08
N TYR A 48 11.47 6.54 -6.55
CA TYR A 48 11.63 7.75 -7.36
C TYR A 48 12.53 8.80 -6.67
N ARG A 49 12.55 8.83 -5.34
CA ARG A 49 13.41 9.72 -4.53
C ARG A 49 14.91 9.48 -4.73
N LEU A 50 15.30 8.31 -5.23
CA LEU A 50 16.70 7.95 -5.49
C LEU A 50 17.15 8.22 -6.93
N LYS A 51 16.23 8.66 -7.80
CA LYS A 51 16.48 8.82 -9.23
C LYS A 51 17.70 9.70 -9.53
N ASP A 52 17.85 10.81 -8.82
CA ASP A 52 18.97 11.75 -9.06
C ASP A 52 20.24 11.37 -8.27
N LYS A 53 20.09 10.63 -7.16
CA LYS A 53 21.23 10.11 -6.39
C LYS A 53 21.98 9.00 -7.11
N GLN A 54 21.31 8.24 -7.97
CA GLN A 54 21.96 7.22 -8.79
C GLN A 54 22.93 7.80 -9.82
N PHE A 55 22.76 9.06 -10.23
CA PHE A 55 23.72 9.74 -11.10
C PHE A 55 24.97 10.18 -10.35
N GLU A 56 24.84 10.65 -9.10
CA GLU A 56 25.99 11.02 -8.26
C GLU A 56 26.93 9.82 -7.98
N PHE A 57 26.38 8.63 -7.67
CA PHE A 57 27.21 7.43 -7.40
C PHE A 57 27.89 6.81 -8.63
N ARG A 58 27.60 7.28 -9.85
CA ARG A 58 28.18 6.74 -11.09
C ARG A 58 29.32 7.57 -11.66
N GLU A 59 29.58 8.76 -11.12
CA GLU A 59 30.69 9.63 -11.53
C GLU A 59 31.90 9.62 -10.57
N ASP A 60 31.86 8.78 -9.51
CA ASP A 60 33.00 8.38 -8.68
C ASP A 60 33.61 7.05 -9.14
#